data_AF-A0A3M1YAA1-F1
#
_entry.id   AF-A0A3M1YAA1-F1
#
_cell.length_a   1.000
_cell.length_b   1.000
_cell.length_c   1.000
_cell.angle_alpha   90.00
_cell.angle_beta   90.00
_cell.angle_gamma   90.00
#
_symmetry.space_group_name_H-M   'P 1'
#
loop_
_entity.id
_entity.type
_entity.pdbx_description
1 polymer ?
#
loop_
_entity_poly.entity_id
_entity_poly.type
_entity_poly.pdbx_seq_one_letter_code
_entity_poly.pdbx_strand_id
1 'polypeptide(L)' 'DLGDGWEDEGVHNDPKEVREKALQMGTNIVLWAINH' A
#
# COMPACT_ATOMS: atom_id res chain seq x y z
N ASP A 1 2.80 -8.78 4.64
CA ASP A 1 3.48 -8.54 3.36
C ASP A 1 3.33 -7.06 3.01
N LEU A 2 4.19 -6.49 2.17
CA LEU A 2 3.91 -5.15 1.60
C LEU A 2 2.73 -5.19 0.63
N GLY A 3 2.47 -6.37 0.05
CA GLY A 3 1.37 -6.62 -0.87
C GLY A 3 -0.02 -6.60 -0.23
N ASP A 4 -0.17 -7.06 1.02
CA ASP A 4 -1.49 -7.30 1.63
C ASP A 4 -2.44 -6.08 1.56
N GLY A 5 -1.92 -4.87 1.72
CA GLY A 5 -2.71 -3.63 1.66
C GLY A 5 -2.80 -2.97 0.28
N TRP A 6 -2.14 -3.53 -0.75
CA TRP A 6 -2.22 -3.10 -2.16
C TRP A 6 -3.16 -3.98 -2.99
N GLU A 7 -3.59 -5.11 -2.43
CA GLU A 7 -4.54 -6.02 -3.06
C GLU A 7 -5.98 -5.50 -2.96
N ASP A 8 -6.88 -6.14 -3.72
CA ASP A 8 -8.28 -5.76 -3.82
C ASP A 8 -8.98 -5.87 -2.45
N GLU A 9 -9.94 -4.99 -2.18
CA GLU A 9 -10.58 -4.85 -0.85
C GLU A 9 -11.18 -6.17 -0.31
N GLY A 10 -11.61 -7.04 -1.22
CA GLY A 10 -12.23 -8.33 -0.89
C GLY A 10 -11.27 -9.47 -0.59
N VAL A 11 -9.95 -9.31 -0.75
CA VAL A 11 -8.99 -10.42 -0.57
C VAL A 11 -8.62 -10.61 0.90
N HIS A 12 -8.33 -9.51 1.61
CA HIS A 12 -7.87 -9.57 3.01
C HIS A 12 -8.87 -9.06 4.05
N ASN A 13 -9.96 -8.39 3.65
CA ASN A 13 -10.92 -7.77 4.58
C ASN A 13 -10.24 -6.81 5.59
N ASP A 14 -9.13 -6.22 5.18
CA ASP A 14 -8.36 -5.32 6.05
C ASP A 14 -9.14 -4.03 6.33
N PRO A 15 -9.07 -3.49 7.57
CA PRO A 15 -9.64 -2.19 7.87
C PRO A 15 -9.06 -1.10 6.96
N LYS A 16 -9.88 -0.11 6.60
CA LYS A 16 -9.50 1.02 5.72
C LYS A 16 -8.17 1.66 6.10
N GLU A 17 -7.90 1.81 7.40
CA GLU A 17 -6.66 2.40 7.93
C GLU A 17 -5.40 1.58 7.57
N VAL A 18 -5.51 0.25 7.51
CA VAL A 18 -4.40 -0.64 7.14
C VAL A 18 -4.07 -0.49 5.66
N ARG A 19 -5.09 -0.45 4.78
CA ARG A 19 -4.92 -0.16 3.35
C ARG A 19 -4.31 1.22 3.10
N GLU A 20 -4.81 2.26 3.79
CA GLU A 20 -4.27 3.61 3.65
C GLU A 20 -2.78 3.68 4.00
N LYS A 21 -2.34 3.00 5.07
CA LYS A 21 -0.93 2.92 5.45
C LYS A 21 -0.09 2.19 4.40
N ALA A 22 -0.60 1.08 3.85
CA ALA A 22 0.10 0.34 2.80
C ALA A 22 0.25 1.16 1.51
N LEU A 23 -0.82 1.82 1.07
CA LEU A 23 -0.81 2.71 -0.10
C LEU A 23 0.17 3.88 0.06
N GLN A 24 0.18 4.52 1.23
CA GLN A 24 1.10 5.61 1.54
C GLN A 24 2.55 5.13 1.48
N MET A 25 2.86 3.96 2.07
CA MET A 25 4.22 3.44 2.06
C MET A 25 4.71 3.13 0.65
N GLY A 26 3.91 2.43 -0.17
CA GLY A 26 4.36 2.11 -1.52
C GLY A 26 4.42 3.36 -2.43
N THR A 27 3.58 4.38 -2.19
CA THR A 27 3.73 5.69 -2.85
C THR A 27 5.09 6.33 -2.53
N ASN A 28 5.55 6.26 -1.28
CA ASN A 28 6.87 6.76 -0.90
C ASN A 28 8.01 6.01 -1.62
N ILE A 29 7.88 4.69 -1.81
CA ILE A 29 8.87 3.87 -2.53
C ILE A 29 8.90 4.24 -4.01
N VAL A 30 7.75 4.32 -4.68
CA VAL A 30 7.65 4.73 -6.09
C VAL A 30 8.22 6.14 -6.27
N LEU A 31 7.82 7.08 -5.40
CA LEU A 31 8.29 8.45 -5.42
C LEU A 31 9.81 8.52 -5.28
N TRP A 32 10.40 7.72 -4.38
CA TRP A 32 11.84 7.63 -4.25
C TRP A 32 12.49 7.10 -5.54
N ALA A 33 11.96 6.02 -6.12
CA ALA A 33 12.53 5.38 -7.30
C ALA A 33 12.48 6.23 -8.57
N ILE A 34 11.54 7.18 -8.69
CA ILE A 34 11.39 8.05 -9.87
C ILE A 34 12.00 9.46 -9.69
N ASN A 35 12.37 9.84 -8.47
CA ASN A 35 13.04 11.12 -8.19
C ASN A 35 14.57 10.99 -8.00
N HIS A 36 15.11 9.78 -8.14
CA HIS A 36 16.56 9.50 -8.18
C HIS A 36 16.92 8.92 -9.55
#